data_AF-A0A833TPT6-F1
#
_entry.id   AF-A0A833TPT6-F1
#
_cell.length_a   1.000
_cell.length_b   1.000
_cell.length_c   1.000
_cell.angle_alpha   90.00
_cell.angle_beta   90.00
_cell.angle_gamma   90.00
#
_symmetry.space_group_name_H-M   'P 1'
#
loop_
_entity.id
_entity.type
_entity.pdbx_description
1 polymer ?
#
loop_
_entity_poly.entity_id
_entity_poly.type
_entity_poly.pdbx_seq_one_letter_code
_entity_poly.pdbx_strand_id
1 'polypeptide(L)'
;MKLFLLLVLYLLTRVSKLSEAQSCGSRVRKDWEMMTETEKTTYRNAIRAAMDSGAYIKFVELHTEMTSEKEAHGQCMFTYWHRYMLLAFENMLRGQGAAYACVTVPYFN
;
A
#
# COMPACT_ATOMS: atom_id res chain seq x y z
N MET A 1 -5.30 -41.38 -11.13
CA MET A 1 -5.50 -40.33 -12.17
C MET A 1 -6.69 -39.40 -11.91
N LYS A 2 -7.93 -39.89 -11.75
CA LYS A 2 -9.11 -39.01 -11.52
C LYS A 2 -9.03 -38.11 -10.28
N LEU A 3 -8.53 -38.62 -9.16
CA LEU A 3 -8.38 -37.82 -7.92
C LEU A 3 -7.38 -36.67 -8.09
N PHE A 4 -6.27 -36.91 -8.79
CA PHE A 4 -5.25 -35.91 -9.06
C PHE A 4 -5.80 -34.80 -9.98
N LEU A 5 -6.59 -35.18 -10.98
CA LEU A 5 -7.24 -34.25 -11.90
C LEU A 5 -8.25 -33.34 -11.16
N LEU A 6 -9.03 -33.91 -10.24
CA LEU A 6 -9.98 -33.14 -9.41
C LEU A 6 -9.27 -32.17 -8.47
N LEU A 7 -8.14 -32.58 -7.90
CA LEU A 7 -7.33 -31.74 -7.01
C LEU A 7 -6.64 -30.60 -7.76
N VAL A 8 -6.19 -30.86 -9.00
CA VAL A 8 -5.66 -29.84 -9.92
C VAL A 8 -6.75 -28.85 -10.35
N LEU A 9 -7.94 -29.31 -10.72
CA LEU A 9 -9.07 -28.40 -11.03
C LEU A 9 -9.49 -27.56 -9.80
N TYR A 10 -9.48 -28.16 -8.61
CA TYR A 10 -9.78 -27.45 -7.36
C TYR A 10 -8.73 -26.38 -7.04
N LEU A 11 -7.44 -26.68 -7.22
CA LEU A 11 -6.36 -25.70 -7.05
C LEU A 11 -6.45 -24.57 -8.11
N LEU A 12 -6.72 -24.90 -9.37
CA LEU A 12 -6.86 -23.92 -10.45
C LEU A 12 -8.03 -22.96 -10.19
N THR A 13 -9.19 -23.47 -9.77
CA THR A 13 -10.36 -22.63 -9.45
C THR A 13 -10.14 -21.72 -8.23
N ARG A 14 -9.31 -22.13 -7.26
CA ARG A 14 -8.87 -21.28 -6.14
C ARG A 14 -7.97 -20.14 -6.61
N VAL A 15 -7.02 -20.42 -7.53
CA VAL A 15 -6.08 -19.42 -8.06
C VAL A 15 -6.81 -18.37 -8.91
N SER A 16 -7.79 -18.76 -9.72
CA SER A 16 -8.55 -17.82 -10.57
C SER A 16 -9.35 -16.78 -9.77
N LYS A 17 -9.82 -17.13 -8.55
CA LYS A 17 -10.49 -16.16 -7.67
C LYS A 17 -9.55 -15.15 -7.01
N LEU A 18 -8.23 -15.36 -7.06
CA LEU A 18 -7.26 -14.41 -6.54
C LEU A 18 -6.87 -13.31 -7.54
N SER A 19 -7.17 -13.46 -8.84
CA SER A 19 -6.60 -12.60 -9.89
C SER A 19 -7.56 -11.59 -10.52
N GLU A 20 -8.72 -11.32 -9.93
CA GLU A 20 -9.48 -10.14 -10.33
C GLU A 20 -8.71 -8.91 -9.84
N ALA A 21 -8.02 -8.26 -10.77
CA ALA A 21 -7.34 -6.99 -10.52
C ALA A 21 -8.41 -5.98 -10.10
N GLN A 22 -8.51 -5.72 -8.80
CA GLN A 22 -9.46 -4.75 -8.29
C GLN A 22 -9.14 -3.37 -8.88
N SER A 23 -10.04 -2.87 -9.73
CA SER A 23 -9.92 -1.54 -10.33
C SER A 23 -10.32 -0.49 -9.30
N CYS A 24 -9.37 0.35 -8.92
CA CYS A 24 -9.56 1.36 -7.86
C CYS A 24 -9.92 2.75 -8.37
N GLY A 25 -10.06 2.93 -9.70
CA GLY A 25 -10.17 4.25 -10.31
C GLY A 25 -8.94 5.15 -10.05
N SER A 26 -9.13 6.46 -10.24
CA SER A 26 -8.09 7.46 -9.97
C SER A 26 -7.80 7.59 -8.48
N ARG A 27 -6.52 7.70 -8.11
CA ARG A 27 -6.08 7.95 -6.73
C ARG A 27 -6.32 9.42 -6.37
N VAL A 28 -7.25 9.67 -5.45
CA VAL A 28 -7.55 11.01 -4.93
C VAL A 28 -7.25 11.03 -3.44
N ARG A 29 -6.23 11.77 -3.04
CA ARG A 29 -5.94 12.02 -1.62
C ARG A 29 -6.95 13.05 -1.10
N LYS A 30 -7.58 12.72 0.02
CA LYS A 30 -8.58 13.56 0.67
C LYS A 30 -8.06 14.07 2.01
N ASP A 31 -8.62 15.18 2.45
CA ASP A 31 -8.52 15.57 3.84
C ASP A 31 -9.10 14.45 4.71
N TRP A 32 -8.48 14.18 5.85
CA TRP A 32 -8.91 13.13 6.76
C TRP A 32 -10.39 13.28 7.17
N GLU A 33 -10.87 14.49 7.40
CA GLU A 33 -12.26 14.73 7.80
C GLU A 33 -13.25 14.52 6.64
N MET A 34 -12.78 14.63 5.40
CA MET A 34 -13.59 14.35 4.20
C MET A 34 -13.63 12.86 3.81
N MET A 35 -12.88 12.00 4.50
CA MET A 35 -12.92 10.56 4.26
C MET A 35 -14.16 9.93 4.91
N THR A 36 -14.75 8.96 4.22
CA THR A 36 -15.76 8.07 4.79
C THR A 36 -15.17 7.18 5.88
N GLU A 37 -15.99 6.67 6.79
CA GLU A 37 -15.52 5.75 7.84
C GLU A 37 -14.91 4.46 7.29
N THR A 38 -15.40 3.98 6.13
CA THR A 38 -14.82 2.85 5.41
C THR A 38 -13.41 3.15 4.91
N GLU A 39 -13.17 4.34 4.35
CA GLU A 39 -11.85 4.76 3.89
C GLU A 39 -10.88 4.91 5.08
N LYS A 40 -11.32 5.56 6.17
CA LYS A 40 -10.50 5.69 7.39
C LYS A 40 -10.15 4.33 7.98
N THR A 41 -11.11 3.41 8.02
CA THR A 41 -10.90 2.03 8.51
C THR A 41 -9.94 1.26 7.62
N THR A 42 -10.11 1.36 6.30
CA THR A 42 -9.19 0.76 5.33
C THR A 42 -7.76 1.27 5.52
N TYR A 43 -7.58 2.59 5.66
CA TYR A 43 -6.27 3.20 5.90
C TYR A 43 -5.62 2.71 7.21
N ARG A 44 -6.34 2.75 8.33
CA ARG A 44 -5.83 2.25 9.63
C ARG A 44 -5.44 0.78 9.57
N ASN A 45 -6.25 -0.04 8.90
CA ASN A 45 -5.98 -1.46 8.77
C ASN A 45 -4.78 -1.74 7.84
N ALA A 46 -4.61 -0.96 6.77
CA ALA A 46 -3.43 -1.07 5.90
C ALA A 46 -2.14 -0.71 6.66
N ILE A 47 -2.18 0.33 7.51
CA ILE A 47 -1.06 0.69 8.38
C ILE A 47 -0.73 -0.47 9.34
N ARG A 48 -1.74 -1.03 10.02
CA ARG A 48 -1.53 -2.18 10.91
C ARG A 48 -0.89 -3.35 10.17
N ALA A 49 -1.42 -3.71 9.00
CA ALA A 49 -0.87 -4.79 8.18
C ALA A 49 0.59 -4.52 7.76
N ALA A 50 0.93 -3.26 7.43
CA ALA A 50 2.30 -2.86 7.14
C ALA A 50 3.24 -2.96 8.36
N MET A 51 2.73 -2.68 9.56
CA MET A 51 3.50 -2.86 10.79
C MET A 51 3.71 -4.35 11.09
N ASP A 52 2.66 -5.16 10.98
CA ASP A 52 2.71 -6.61 11.22
C ASP A 52 3.65 -7.33 10.24
N SER A 53 3.71 -6.88 8.98
CA SER A 53 4.60 -7.44 7.96
C SER A 53 6.05 -6.94 8.05
N GLY A 54 6.33 -5.94 8.88
CA GLY A 54 7.63 -5.26 8.95
C GLY A 54 7.91 -4.32 7.77
N ALA A 55 6.97 -4.14 6.85
CA ALA A 55 7.11 -3.19 5.74
C ALA A 55 7.17 -1.73 6.23
N TYR A 56 6.42 -1.41 7.29
CA TYR A 56 6.37 -0.07 7.85
C TYR A 56 7.74 0.38 8.38
N ILE A 57 8.42 -0.45 9.18
CA ILE A 57 9.74 -0.09 9.73
C ILE A 57 10.79 0.05 8.63
N LYS A 58 10.79 -0.85 7.64
CA LYS A 58 11.65 -0.72 6.45
C LYS A 58 11.40 0.58 5.70
N PHE A 59 10.14 1.02 5.62
CA PHE A 59 9.82 2.29 4.97
C PHE A 59 10.32 3.50 5.76
N VAL A 60 10.24 3.45 7.10
CA VAL A 60 10.83 4.48 7.97
C VAL A 60 12.35 4.57 7.76
N GLU A 61 13.02 3.42 7.69
CA GLU A 61 14.47 3.34 7.44
C GLU A 61 14.88 4.02 6.13
N LEU A 62 14.03 3.99 5.09
CA LEU A 62 14.32 4.67 3.81
C LEU A 62 14.50 6.18 3.96
N HIS A 63 13.87 6.84 4.93
CA HIS A 63 14.06 8.27 5.17
C HIS A 63 15.17 8.56 6.16
N THR A 64 15.43 7.64 7.10
CA THR A 64 16.42 7.84 8.16
C THR A 64 17.82 7.31 7.82
N GLU A 65 17.96 6.49 6.78
CA GLU A 65 19.27 6.10 6.26
C GLU A 65 20.05 7.35 5.82
N MET A 66 21.33 7.41 6.19
CA MET A 66 22.12 8.65 6.11
C MET A 66 22.24 9.24 4.69
N THR A 67 22.25 8.38 3.67
CA THR A 67 22.36 8.82 2.28
C THR A 67 21.02 9.39 1.82
N SER A 68 19.93 8.66 2.06
CA SER A 68 18.57 9.12 1.76
C SER A 68 18.21 10.41 2.49
N GLU A 69 18.62 10.57 3.76
CA GLU A 69 18.37 11.78 4.54
C GLU A 69 19.03 13.01 3.89
N LYS A 70 20.28 12.87 3.46
CA LYS A 70 21.01 13.93 2.73
C LYS A 70 20.39 14.24 1.37
N GLU A 71 19.83 13.23 0.70
CA GLU A 71 19.08 13.42 -0.54
C GLU A 71 17.71 14.08 -0.30
N ALA A 72 17.13 13.94 0.89
CA ALA A 72 15.82 14.46 1.24
C ALA A 72 15.87 15.92 1.72
N HIS A 73 16.93 16.34 2.40
CA HIS A 73 16.99 17.62 3.13
C HIS A 73 18.18 18.51 2.75
N GLY A 74 18.03 19.83 3.00
CA GLY A 74 19.11 20.80 2.82
C GLY A 74 19.44 21.15 1.36
N GLN A 75 18.57 20.77 0.43
CA GLN A 75 18.79 20.94 -1.01
C GLN A 75 17.47 21.15 -1.78
N CYS A 76 17.55 21.51 -3.07
CA CYS A 76 16.41 21.97 -3.87
C CYS A 76 15.35 20.89 -4.20
N MET A 77 15.69 19.62 -4.05
CA MET A 77 14.84 18.45 -4.28
C MET A 77 13.94 18.11 -3.10
N PHE A 78 13.97 18.83 -1.97
CA PHE A 78 13.14 18.56 -0.79
C PHE A 78 11.71 18.17 -1.15
N THR A 79 11.03 19.03 -1.93
CA THR A 79 9.62 18.83 -2.32
C THR A 79 9.44 17.59 -3.22
N TYR A 80 10.36 17.37 -4.16
CA TYR A 80 10.27 16.25 -5.10
C TYR A 80 10.53 14.91 -4.40
N TRP A 81 11.53 14.87 -3.52
CA TRP A 81 11.89 13.69 -2.74
C TRP A 81 10.73 13.27 -1.84
N HIS A 82 10.14 14.21 -1.07
CA HIS A 82 9.01 13.90 -0.19
C HIS A 82 7.74 13.57 -0.97
N ARG A 83 7.52 14.17 -2.15
CA ARG A 83 6.41 13.79 -3.04
C ARG A 83 6.55 12.34 -3.52
N TYR A 84 7.76 11.92 -3.89
CA TYR A 84 8.04 10.54 -4.27
C TYR A 84 7.88 9.59 -3.07
N MET A 85 8.37 9.97 -1.90
CA MET A 85 8.19 9.20 -0.66
C MET A 85 6.71 8.95 -0.36
N LEU A 86 5.84 9.96 -0.47
CA LEU A 86 4.40 9.76 -0.24
C LEU A 86 3.75 8.77 -1.23
N LEU A 87 4.17 8.79 -2.50
CA LEU A 87 3.71 7.82 -3.50
C LEU A 87 4.20 6.41 -3.20
N ALA A 88 5.48 6.27 -2.80
CA ALA A 88 6.07 5.00 -2.41
C ALA A 88 5.38 4.44 -1.16
N PHE A 89 5.07 5.30 -0.18
CA PHE A 89 4.33 4.92 1.03
C PHE A 89 2.95 4.38 0.70
N GLU A 90 2.19 5.10 -0.15
CA GLU A 90 0.87 4.63 -0.59
C GLU A 90 0.94 3.28 -1.31
N ASN A 91 1.94 3.08 -2.18
CA ASN A 91 2.15 1.81 -2.87
C ASN A 91 2.50 0.68 -1.91
N MET A 92 3.31 0.96 -0.88
CA MET A 92 3.62 -0.02 0.18
C MET A 92 2.35 -0.44 0.93
N LEU A 93 1.46 0.50 1.26
CA LEU A 93 0.17 0.20 1.90
C LEU A 93 -0.74 -0.63 0.98
N ARG A 94 -0.80 -0.29 -0.31
CA ARG A 94 -1.57 -1.08 -1.31
C ARG A 94 -1.00 -2.49 -1.50
N GLY A 95 0.30 -2.67 -1.24
CA GLY A 95 0.99 -3.95 -1.26
C GLY A 95 0.69 -4.88 -0.08
N GLN A 96 -0.04 -4.42 0.95
CA GLN A 96 -0.36 -5.23 2.14
C GLN A 96 -1.47 -6.27 1.91
N GLY A 97 -1.98 -6.40 0.68
CA GLY A 97 -2.97 -7.40 0.29
C GLY A 97 -4.15 -6.80 -0.48
N ALA A 98 -4.95 -7.68 -1.09
CA ALA A 98 -6.06 -7.29 -1.96
C ALA A 98 -7.07 -6.33 -1.27
N ALA A 99 -7.29 -6.50 0.04
CA ALA A 99 -8.18 -5.64 0.83
C ALA A 99 -7.73 -4.16 0.88
N TYR A 100 -6.44 -3.88 0.67
CA TYR A 100 -5.87 -2.54 0.71
C TYR A 100 -5.49 -2.04 -0.68
N ALA A 101 -5.80 -2.80 -1.74
CA ALA A 101 -5.39 -2.50 -3.11
C ALA A 101 -5.82 -1.11 -3.58
N CYS A 102 -6.85 -0.50 -2.96
CA CYS A 102 -7.39 0.82 -3.28
C CYS A 102 -7.15 1.90 -2.21
N VAL A 103 -6.35 1.64 -1.18
CA VAL A 103 -6.07 2.65 -0.15
C VAL A 103 -5.37 3.87 -0.74
N THR A 104 -5.71 5.05 -0.21
CA THR A 104 -5.05 6.33 -0.49
C THR A 104 -4.57 6.94 0.81
N VAL A 105 -3.43 7.64 0.78
CA VAL A 105 -2.89 8.33 1.96
C VAL A 105 -3.64 9.64 2.18
N PRO A 106 -4.20 9.92 3.38
CA PRO A 106 -4.85 11.20 3.66
C PRO A 106 -3.86 12.38 3.72
N TYR A 107 -4.40 13.57 3.80
CA TYR A 107 -3.72 14.74 4.36
C TYR A 107 -4.57 15.33 5.49
N PHE A 108 -3.99 16.25 6.26
CA PHE A 108 -4.63 16.92 7.39
C PHE A 108 -4.43 18.42 7.20
N ASN A 109 -5.53 19.16 7.02
CA ASN A 109 -5.53 20.63 6.92
C ASN A 109 -6.07 21.30 8.18
#